data_AF-A0A959AW94-F1
#
_entry.id   AF-A0A959AW94-F1
#
_cell.length_a   1.000
_cell.length_b   1.000
_cell.length_c   1.000
_cell.angle_alpha   90.00
_cell.angle_beta   90.00
_cell.angle_gamma   90.00
#
_symmetry.space_group_name_H-M   'P 1'
#
loop_
_entity.id
_entity.type
_entity.pdbx_description
1 polymer ?
#
loop_
_entity_poly.entity_id
_entity_poly.type
_entity_poly.pdbx_seq_one_letter_code
_entity_poly.pdbx_strand_id
1 'polypeptide(L)'
;MSRKYLLQHPSMQRLGKAVWREWALKLGASLLLVAFGLGLAWVTFGTQIVLPLFGLICTLLGIRFIFHLLQEKRAGGPRLMYLLENHPRHIVWVYAVVTERLPFGLQLGSSCTLYFKLMDGDEVSIGLSAEAQREAAQTLNQLLPHATFGYTRDREQWYMADPAMLLRHEEE
;
A
#
# COMPACT_ATOMS: atom_id res chain seq x y z
N MET A 1 16.61 23.31 2.19
CA MET A 1 15.27 23.25 1.57
C MET A 1 14.30 22.70 2.61
N SER A 2 13.22 23.40 2.97
CA SER A 2 12.42 23.03 4.15
C SER A 2 11.56 21.79 3.88
N ARG A 3 11.62 20.77 4.75
CA ARG A 3 10.99 19.42 4.59
C ARG A 3 9.50 19.46 4.23
N LYS A 4 8.78 20.49 4.67
CA LYS A 4 7.37 20.72 4.30
C LYS A 4 7.15 20.91 2.79
N TYR A 5 8.12 21.49 2.07
CA TYR A 5 8.06 21.66 0.62
C TYR A 5 8.28 20.35 -0.14
N LEU A 6 9.14 19.46 0.36
CA LEU A 6 9.37 18.13 -0.23
C LEU A 6 8.15 17.21 -0.05
N LEU A 7 7.42 17.33 1.07
CA LEU A 7 6.14 16.64 1.28
C LEU A 7 5.03 17.17 0.37
N GLN A 8 5.08 18.44 -0.01
CA GLN A 8 4.13 19.05 -0.95
C GLN A 8 4.49 18.83 -2.43
N HIS A 9 5.63 18.19 -2.71
CA HIS A 9 6.12 17.96 -4.06
C HIS A 9 5.10 17.15 -4.88
N PRO A 10 4.90 17.45 -6.18
CA PRO A 10 3.90 16.77 -7.02
C PRO A 10 4.05 15.25 -7.04
N SER A 11 5.25 14.71 -6.83
CA SER A 11 5.51 13.26 -6.70
C SER A 11 4.82 12.64 -5.46
N MET A 12 4.83 13.33 -4.31
CA MET A 12 4.15 12.87 -3.09
C MET A 12 2.62 12.98 -3.20
N GLN A 13 2.12 13.97 -3.94
CA GLN A 13 0.69 14.07 -4.23
C GLN A 13 0.19 12.95 -5.16
N ARG A 14 1.02 12.53 -6.13
CA ARG A 14 0.74 11.37 -6.99
C ARG A 14 0.70 10.08 -6.18
N LEU A 15 1.61 9.93 -5.22
CA LEU A 15 1.64 8.81 -4.27
C LEU A 15 0.33 8.75 -3.45
N GLY A 16 -0.07 9.88 -2.85
CA GLY A 16 -1.31 9.96 -2.08
C GLY A 16 -2.56 9.66 -2.90
N LYS A 17 -2.64 10.18 -4.14
CA LYS A 17 -3.77 9.90 -5.06
C LYS A 17 -3.82 8.46 -5.52
N ALA A 18 -2.68 7.82 -5.78
CA ALA A 18 -2.61 6.41 -6.15
C ALA A 18 -3.17 5.52 -5.03
N VAL A 19 -2.73 5.78 -3.79
CA VAL A 19 -3.24 5.09 -2.59
C VAL A 19 -4.75 5.28 -2.43
N TRP A 20 -5.25 6.51 -2.62
CA TRP A 20 -6.67 6.80 -2.47
C TRP A 20 -7.53 6.14 -3.56
N ARG A 21 -7.05 6.06 -4.80
CA ARG A 21 -7.78 5.44 -5.92
C ARG A 21 -7.93 3.93 -5.76
N GLU A 22 -6.86 3.24 -5.37
CA GLU A 22 -6.92 1.80 -5.10
C GLU A 22 -7.88 1.48 -3.96
N TRP A 23 -7.87 2.32 -2.92
CA TRP A 23 -8.80 2.21 -1.81
C TRP A 23 -10.26 2.44 -2.23
N ALA A 24 -10.52 3.48 -3.01
CA ALA A 24 -11.86 3.81 -3.52
C ALA A 24 -12.42 2.68 -4.41
N LEU A 25 -11.59 2.08 -5.28
CA LEU A 25 -11.98 0.96 -6.13
C LEU A 25 -12.34 -0.29 -5.30
N LYS A 26 -11.49 -0.66 -4.34
CA LYS A 26 -11.72 -1.83 -3.46
C LYS A 26 -12.97 -1.65 -2.59
N LEU A 27 -13.20 -0.44 -2.08
CA LEU A 27 -14.43 -0.12 -1.35
C LEU A 27 -15.66 -0.14 -2.25
N GLY A 28 -15.59 0.48 -3.43
CA GLY A 28 -16.71 0.53 -4.37
C GLY A 28 -17.15 -0.86 -4.79
N ALA A 29 -16.20 -1.75 -5.11
CA ALA A 29 -16.48 -3.15 -5.44
C ALA A 29 -17.15 -3.89 -4.28
N SER A 30 -16.70 -3.67 -3.04
CA SER A 30 -17.27 -4.34 -1.86
C SER A 30 -18.67 -3.82 -1.50
N LEU A 31 -18.90 -2.51 -1.62
CA LEU A 31 -20.22 -1.89 -1.46
C LEU A 31 -21.21 -2.40 -2.52
N LEU A 32 -20.76 -2.54 -3.76
CA LEU A 32 -21.56 -3.16 -4.83
C LEU A 32 -21.94 -4.59 -4.49
N LEU A 33 -21.00 -5.39 -3.98
CA LEU A 33 -21.27 -6.78 -3.59
C LEU A 33 -22.31 -6.87 -2.46
N VAL A 34 -22.20 -5.99 -1.45
CA VAL A 34 -23.16 -5.92 -0.33
C VAL A 34 -24.53 -5.47 -0.82
N ALA A 35 -24.60 -4.42 -1.64
CA ALA A 35 -25.85 -3.92 -2.21
C ALA A 35 -26.53 -4.96 -3.11
N PHE A 36 -25.74 -5.71 -3.89
CA PHE A 36 -26.23 -6.80 -4.72
C PHE A 36 -26.78 -7.96 -3.88
N GLY A 37 -26.07 -8.36 -2.81
CA GLY A 37 -26.55 -9.39 -1.87
C GLY A 37 -27.85 -9.00 -1.16
N LEU A 38 -27.95 -7.74 -0.69
CA LEU A 38 -29.16 -7.20 -0.09
C LEU A 38 -30.32 -7.08 -1.08
N GLY A 39 -30.05 -6.64 -2.30
CA GLY A 39 -31.05 -6.51 -3.36
C GLY A 39 -31.65 -7.87 -3.75
N LEU A 40 -30.81 -8.90 -3.88
CA LEU A 40 -31.24 -10.28 -4.10
C LEU A 40 -32.11 -10.80 -2.96
N ALA A 41 -31.68 -10.58 -1.71
CA ALA A 41 -32.45 -11.01 -0.54
C ALA A 41 -33.82 -10.32 -0.44
N TRP A 42 -33.90 -9.04 -0.80
CA TRP A 42 -35.15 -8.27 -0.78
C TRP A 42 -36.13 -8.73 -1.87
N VAL A 43 -35.66 -8.89 -3.11
CA VAL A 43 -36.52 -9.26 -4.26
C VAL A 43 -37.03 -10.70 -4.16
N THR A 44 -36.27 -11.59 -3.52
CA THR A 44 -36.61 -13.02 -3.45
C THR A 44 -37.27 -13.43 -2.14
N PHE A 45 -37.55 -12.46 -1.26
CA PHE A 45 -38.20 -12.70 0.02
C PHE A 45 -39.65 -13.17 -0.21
N GLY A 46 -39.88 -14.48 -0.09
CA GLY A 46 -41.20 -15.11 -0.16
C GLY A 46 -41.43 -16.04 -1.36
N THR A 47 -40.52 -16.12 -2.33
CA THR A 47 -40.66 -17.04 -3.48
C THR A 47 -39.84 -18.32 -3.33
N GLN A 48 -38.57 -18.21 -2.92
CA GLN A 48 -37.68 -19.35 -2.72
C GLN A 48 -36.70 -19.10 -1.57
N ILE A 49 -36.43 -20.12 -0.74
CA ILE A 49 -35.55 -20.03 0.45
C ILE A 49 -34.05 -20.06 0.07
N VAL A 50 -33.69 -20.63 -1.07
CA VAL A 50 -32.28 -20.85 -1.47
C VAL A 50 -31.56 -19.55 -1.89
N LEU A 51 -32.24 -18.68 -2.66
CA LEU A 51 -31.67 -17.41 -3.12
C LEU A 51 -31.36 -16.39 -2.01
N PRO A 52 -32.22 -16.17 -0.99
CA PRO A 52 -31.89 -15.27 0.11
C PRO A 52 -30.74 -15.82 0.98
N LEU A 53 -30.58 -17.15 1.07
CA LEU A 53 -29.42 -17.76 1.73
C LEU A 53 -28.11 -17.43 0.99
N PHE A 54 -28.13 -17.51 -0.35
CA PHE A 54 -26.99 -17.15 -1.19
C PHE A 54 -26.67 -15.65 -1.10
N GLY A 55 -27.70 -14.80 -1.08
CA GLY A 55 -27.57 -13.37 -0.84
C GLY A 55 -26.92 -13.05 0.50
N LEU A 56 -27.34 -13.73 1.58
CA LEU A 56 -26.76 -13.59 2.92
C LEU A 56 -25.27 -13.98 2.95
N ILE A 57 -24.89 -15.08 2.30
CA ILE A 57 -23.50 -15.51 2.19
C ILE A 57 -22.65 -14.47 1.45
N CYS A 58 -23.15 -13.94 0.33
CA CYS A 58 -22.48 -12.86 -0.41
C CYS A 58 -22.32 -11.59 0.43
N THR A 59 -23.33 -11.21 1.20
CA THR A 59 -23.26 -10.05 2.10
C THR A 59 -22.25 -10.27 3.23
N LEU A 60 -22.22 -11.45 3.85
CA LEU A 60 -21.25 -11.80 4.89
C LEU A 60 -19.82 -11.80 4.36
N LEU A 61 -19.60 -12.35 3.16
CA LEU A 61 -18.31 -12.32 2.48
C LEU A 61 -17.89 -10.89 2.13
N GLY A 62 -18.82 -10.06 1.62
CA GLY A 62 -18.59 -8.65 1.33
C GLY A 62 -18.22 -7.86 2.58
N ILE A 63 -18.95 -8.04 3.68
CA ILE A 63 -18.64 -7.42 4.98
C ILE A 63 -17.28 -7.89 5.49
N ARG A 64 -16.97 -9.19 5.43
CA ARG A 64 -15.66 -9.73 5.84
C ARG A 64 -14.51 -9.14 5.00
N PHE A 65 -14.72 -8.99 3.69
CA PHE A 65 -13.77 -8.32 2.80
C PHE A 65 -13.59 -6.85 3.17
N ILE A 66 -14.67 -6.14 3.47
CA ILE A 66 -14.63 -4.75 3.94
C ILE A 66 -13.82 -4.66 5.25
N PHE A 67 -14.07 -5.54 6.23
CA PHE A 67 -13.29 -5.56 7.46
C PHE A 67 -11.80 -5.86 7.22
N HIS A 68 -11.49 -6.79 6.32
CA HIS A 68 -10.10 -7.09 5.96
C HIS A 68 -9.42 -5.89 5.28
N LEU A 69 -10.12 -5.25 4.34
CA LEU A 69 -9.67 -4.02 3.68
C LEU A 69 -9.52 -2.85 4.66
N LEU A 70 -10.39 -2.74 5.68
CA LEU A 70 -10.28 -1.74 6.74
C LEU A 70 -9.11 -2.03 7.69
N GLN A 71 -8.78 -3.30 7.94
CA GLN A 71 -7.57 -3.66 8.68
C GLN A 71 -6.30 -3.34 7.87
N GLU A 72 -6.32 -3.61 6.56
CA GLU A 72 -5.22 -3.27 5.64
C GLU A 72 -5.06 -1.73 5.49
N LYS A 73 -6.17 -0.98 5.60
CA LYS A 73 -6.23 0.50 5.67
C LYS A 73 -5.37 1.09 6.80
N ARG A 74 -4.96 0.28 7.79
CA ARG A 74 -4.12 0.70 8.91
C ARG A 74 -2.61 0.61 8.65
N ALA A 75 -2.17 -0.10 7.60
CA ALA A 75 -0.75 -0.44 7.44
C ALA A 75 0.04 0.53 6.56
N GLY A 76 -0.53 1.02 5.46
CA GLY A 76 0.26 1.67 4.39
C GLY A 76 0.31 3.19 4.42
N GLY A 77 -0.67 3.82 3.78
CA GLY A 77 -0.61 5.24 3.38
C GLY A 77 -0.62 6.26 4.53
N PRO A 78 -1.66 6.30 5.38
CA PRO A 78 -1.74 7.30 6.46
C PRO A 78 -0.63 7.11 7.50
N ARG A 79 -0.27 5.85 7.79
CA ARG A 79 0.84 5.50 8.68
C ARG A 79 2.16 5.97 8.11
N LEU A 80 2.42 5.72 6.81
CA LEU A 80 3.63 6.20 6.15
C LEU A 80 3.72 7.72 6.17
N MET A 81 2.63 8.43 5.82
CA MET A 81 2.63 9.89 5.78
C MET A 81 2.91 10.48 7.16
N TYR A 82 2.30 9.89 8.20
CA TYR A 82 2.54 10.25 9.60
C TYR A 82 4.00 9.96 10.03
N LEU A 83 4.55 8.82 9.63
CA LEU A 83 5.94 8.45 9.92
C LEU A 83 6.95 9.36 9.20
N LEU A 84 6.70 9.71 7.95
CA LEU A 84 7.54 10.63 7.19
C LEU A 84 7.54 12.04 7.82
N GLU A 85 6.40 12.48 8.37
CA GLU A 85 6.27 13.80 8.97
C GLU A 85 6.83 13.86 10.40
N ASN A 86 6.54 12.87 11.24
CA ASN A 86 6.85 12.91 12.67
C ASN A 86 8.11 12.11 13.07
N HIS A 87 8.40 11.01 12.39
CA HIS A 87 9.49 10.10 12.74
C HIS A 87 10.30 9.59 11.52
N PRO A 88 10.86 10.47 10.68
CA PRO A 88 11.55 10.06 9.44
C PRO A 88 12.78 9.18 9.72
N ARG A 89 13.47 9.39 10.86
CA ARG A 89 14.61 8.57 11.30
C ARG A 89 14.24 7.14 11.67
N HIS A 90 12.95 6.84 11.81
CA HIS A 90 12.49 5.50 12.12
C HIS A 90 12.47 4.59 10.87
N ILE A 91 12.55 5.18 9.68
CA ILE A 91 12.63 4.44 8.42
C ILE A 91 14.11 4.23 8.10
N VAL A 92 14.52 2.97 7.99
CA VAL A 92 15.92 2.59 7.78
C VAL A 92 16.22 2.02 6.42
N TRP A 93 15.22 1.39 5.80
CA TRP A 93 15.41 0.73 4.53
C TRP A 93 14.18 0.86 3.65
N VAL A 94 14.40 1.32 2.43
CA VAL A 94 13.35 1.51 1.43
C VAL A 94 13.74 0.76 0.17
N TYR A 95 12.86 -0.11 -0.31
CA TYR A 95 13.07 -0.80 -1.58
C TYR A 95 11.78 -0.89 -2.39
N ALA A 96 11.92 -0.95 -3.71
CA ALA A 96 10.80 -1.05 -4.63
C ALA A 96 10.84 -2.40 -5.34
N VAL A 97 9.70 -3.09 -5.36
CA VAL A 97 9.49 -4.33 -6.11
C VAL A 97 8.58 -4.00 -7.29
N VAL A 98 9.12 -4.09 -8.50
CA VAL A 98 8.32 -3.92 -9.73
C VAL A 98 7.81 -5.30 -10.14
N THR A 99 6.50 -5.46 -10.14
CA THR A 99 5.81 -6.63 -10.66
C THR A 99 5.31 -6.32 -12.07
N GLU A 100 5.98 -6.91 -13.06
CA GLU A 100 5.55 -6.85 -14.45
C GLU A 100 4.58 -8.00 -14.73
N ARG A 101 3.35 -7.68 -15.14
CA ARG A 101 2.39 -8.69 -15.57
C ARG A 101 2.47 -8.82 -17.08
N LEU A 102 3.03 -9.94 -17.53
CA LEU A 102 3.19 -10.30 -18.95
C LEU A 102 2.38 -11.57 -19.32
N PRO A 103 1.03 -11.56 -19.27
CA PRO A 103 0.26 -12.64 -19.89
C PRO A 103 0.59 -12.71 -21.38
N PHE A 104 1.04 -13.88 -21.85
CA PHE A 104 1.33 -14.14 -23.27
C PHE A 104 2.39 -13.22 -23.91
N GLY A 105 3.31 -12.66 -23.12
CA GLY A 105 4.37 -11.78 -23.62
C GLY A 105 3.91 -10.36 -23.98
N LEU A 106 2.64 -10.01 -23.73
CA LEU A 106 2.11 -8.65 -23.91
C LEU A 106 2.20 -7.89 -22.57
N GLN A 107 2.83 -6.70 -22.58
CA GLN A 107 2.92 -5.82 -21.42
C GLN A 107 1.56 -5.19 -21.11
N LEU A 108 0.76 -5.86 -20.27
CA LEU A 108 -0.57 -5.39 -19.87
C LEU A 108 -0.52 -4.32 -18.76
N GLY A 109 0.59 -4.23 -18.03
CA GLY A 109 0.84 -3.19 -17.04
C GLY A 109 1.88 -3.58 -16.01
N SER A 110 2.58 -2.58 -15.48
CA SER A 110 3.56 -2.73 -14.41
C SER A 110 3.01 -2.11 -13.12
N SER A 111 2.95 -2.91 -12.07
CA SER A 111 2.61 -2.44 -10.72
C SER A 111 3.88 -2.47 -9.89
N CYS A 112 4.16 -1.40 -9.16
CA CYS A 112 5.30 -1.32 -8.29
C CYS A 112 4.85 -1.22 -6.83
N THR A 113 5.45 -1.99 -5.94
CA THR A 113 5.23 -1.87 -4.50
C THR A 113 6.50 -1.35 -3.84
N LEU A 114 6.43 -0.21 -3.18
CA LEU A 114 7.48 0.28 -2.29
C LEU A 114 7.27 -0.28 -0.90
N TYR A 115 8.33 -0.87 -0.35
CA TYR A 115 8.42 -1.36 1.00
C TYR A 115 9.29 -0.40 1.81
N PHE A 116 8.76 -0.01 2.96
CA PHE A 116 9.42 0.79 3.97
C PHE A 116 9.58 -0.10 5.20
N LYS A 117 10.82 -0.41 5.53
CA LYS A 117 11.19 -1.18 6.72
C LYS A 117 11.61 -0.22 7.83
N LEU A 118 11.04 -0.42 9.00
CA LEU A 118 11.19 0.46 10.14
C LEU A 118 12.19 -0.10 11.16
N MET A 119 12.69 0.75 12.05
CA MET A 119 13.60 0.37 13.14
C MET A 119 13.00 -0.63 14.13
N ASP A 120 11.68 -0.61 14.32
CA ASP A 120 10.94 -1.49 15.22
C ASP A 120 10.68 -2.88 14.63
N GLY A 121 11.14 -3.14 13.41
CA GLY A 121 10.89 -4.40 12.69
C GLY A 121 9.61 -4.39 11.85
N ASP A 122 8.76 -3.37 12.00
CA ASP A 122 7.53 -3.27 11.22
C ASP A 122 7.81 -2.97 9.75
N GLU A 123 6.82 -3.28 8.91
CA GLU A 123 6.84 -2.97 7.49
C GLU A 123 5.61 -2.19 7.06
N VAL A 124 5.85 -1.28 6.13
CA VAL A 124 4.82 -0.44 5.53
C VAL A 124 4.99 -0.55 4.02
N SER A 125 3.96 -1.03 3.32
CA SER A 125 3.99 -1.22 1.87
C SER A 125 3.01 -0.29 1.16
N ILE A 126 3.43 0.29 0.04
CA ILE A 126 2.59 1.15 -0.81
C ILE A 126 2.70 0.75 -2.27
N GLY A 127 1.55 0.52 -2.91
CA GLY A 127 1.44 0.34 -4.36
C GLY A 127 1.53 1.67 -5.11
N LEU A 128 2.27 1.66 -6.22
CA LEU A 128 2.45 2.75 -7.18
C LEU A 128 2.48 2.21 -8.61
N SER A 129 2.25 3.08 -9.59
CA SER A 129 2.63 2.80 -10.97
C SER A 129 4.16 2.83 -11.13
N ALA A 130 4.70 2.03 -12.04
CA ALA A 130 6.14 1.98 -12.27
C ALA A 130 6.73 3.33 -12.70
N GLU A 131 5.98 4.14 -13.45
CA GLU A 131 6.40 5.49 -13.86
C GLU A 131 6.62 6.43 -12.67
N ALA A 132 5.72 6.37 -11.67
CA ALA A 132 5.79 7.20 -10.48
C ALA A 132 6.86 6.73 -9.47
N GLN A 133 7.31 5.47 -9.57
CA GLN A 133 8.29 4.91 -8.63
C GLN A 133 9.64 5.61 -8.72
N ARG A 134 10.16 5.93 -9.91
CA ARG A 134 11.45 6.60 -10.06
C ARG A 134 11.46 7.99 -9.41
N GLU A 135 10.43 8.79 -9.69
CA GLU A 135 10.26 10.12 -9.09
C GLU A 135 10.09 10.03 -7.57
N ALA A 136 9.30 9.07 -7.08
CA ALA A 136 9.09 8.85 -5.66
C ALA A 136 10.39 8.42 -4.95
N ALA A 137 11.14 7.47 -5.52
CA ALA A 137 12.41 7.00 -4.95
C ALA A 137 13.47 8.11 -4.86
N GLN A 138 13.58 8.97 -5.88
CA GLN A 138 14.49 10.11 -5.85
C GLN A 138 14.08 11.13 -4.77
N THR A 139 12.78 11.43 -4.68
CA THR A 139 12.25 12.36 -3.66
C THR A 139 12.45 11.79 -2.25
N LEU A 140 12.24 10.48 -2.07
CA LEU A 140 12.45 9.78 -0.80
C LEU A 140 13.91 9.76 -0.39
N ASN A 141 14.85 9.56 -1.32
CA ASN A 141 16.28 9.61 -1.04
C ASN A 141 16.71 11.00 -0.54
N GLN A 142 16.11 12.07 -1.07
CA GLN A 142 16.33 13.43 -0.56
C GLN A 142 15.69 13.67 0.81
N LEU A 143 14.54 13.05 1.08
CA LEU A 143 13.81 13.18 2.36
C LEU A 143 14.43 12.34 3.48
N LEU A 144 15.01 11.19 3.16
CA LEU A 144 15.53 10.18 4.08
C LEU A 144 16.99 9.85 3.73
N PRO A 145 17.93 10.81 3.85
CA PRO A 145 19.34 10.58 3.49
C PRO A 145 20.01 9.52 4.37
N HIS A 146 19.49 9.31 5.59
CA HIS A 146 19.95 8.30 6.54
C HIS A 146 19.48 6.88 6.22
N ALA A 147 18.47 6.72 5.35
CA ALA A 147 17.91 5.41 5.01
C ALA A 147 18.68 4.75 3.85
N THR A 148 18.84 3.44 3.89
CA THR A 148 19.37 2.67 2.76
C THR A 148 18.31 2.47 1.70
N PHE A 149 18.69 2.58 0.42
CA PHE A 149 17.78 2.39 -0.72
C PHE A 149 18.16 1.19 -1.58
N GLY A 150 17.17 0.38 -1.95
CA GLY A 150 17.29 -0.75 -2.87
C GLY A 150 17.45 -2.10 -2.17
N TYR A 151 17.04 -3.16 -2.85
CA TYR A 151 17.05 -4.52 -2.31
C TYR A 151 18.34 -5.28 -2.67
N THR A 152 18.94 -5.92 -1.67
CA THR A 152 19.96 -6.96 -1.84
C THR A 152 19.77 -8.01 -0.75
N ARG A 153 20.20 -9.25 -1.01
CA ARG A 153 20.14 -10.33 0.00
C ARG A 153 20.93 -10.01 1.26
N ASP A 154 22.09 -9.36 1.10
CA ASP A 154 22.93 -8.99 2.24
C ASP A 154 22.22 -7.96 3.15
N ARG A 155 21.49 -7.00 2.57
CA ARG A 155 20.72 -6.00 3.33
C ARG A 155 19.53 -6.61 4.06
N GLU A 156 18.91 -7.62 3.46
CA GLU A 156 17.86 -8.39 4.12
C GLU A 156 18.43 -9.13 5.34
N GLN A 157 19.60 -9.75 5.22
CA GLN A 157 20.29 -10.38 6.35
C GLN A 157 20.70 -9.38 7.42
N TRP A 158 21.20 -8.20 7.04
CA TRP A 158 21.50 -7.12 7.98
C TRP A 158 20.26 -6.63 8.71
N TYR A 159 19.13 -6.46 7.99
CA TYR A 159 17.86 -6.09 8.60
C TYR A 159 17.40 -7.12 9.65
N MET A 160 17.51 -8.41 9.32
CA MET A 160 17.13 -9.49 10.24
C MET A 160 18.07 -9.59 11.45
N ALA A 161 19.33 -9.21 11.30
CA ALA A 161 20.31 -9.19 12.39
C ALA A 161 20.10 -7.98 13.31
N ASP A 162 20.07 -6.77 12.74
CA ASP A 162 19.78 -5.52 13.45
C ASP A 162 19.35 -4.42 12.43
N PRO A 163 18.13 -3.88 12.53
CA PRO A 163 17.66 -2.78 11.70
C PRO A 163 18.57 -1.54 11.68
N ALA A 164 19.34 -1.29 12.76
CA ALA A 164 20.26 -0.16 12.84
C ALA A 164 21.44 -0.27 11.86
N MET A 165 21.82 -1.49 11.44
CA MET A 165 22.95 -1.70 10.52
C MET A 165 22.69 -1.13 9.12
N LEU A 166 21.43 -0.86 8.76
CA LEU A 166 21.05 -0.27 7.48
C LEU A 166 21.01 1.25 7.50
N LEU A 167 21.29 1.88 8.63
CA LEU A 167 21.42 3.34 8.69
C LEU A 167 22.69 3.75 7.97
N ARG A 168 22.53 4.57 6.93
CA ARG A 168 23.66 5.20 6.27
C ARG A 168 24.27 6.17 7.27
N HIS A 169 25.52 5.91 7.66
CA HIS A 169 26.27 6.86 8.45
C HIS A 169 26.42 8.14 7.62
N GLU A 170 25.94 9.26 8.16
CA GLU A 170 26.21 10.58 7.61
C GLU A 170 27.74 10.76 7.70
N GLU A 171 28.46 10.44 6.63
CA GLU A 171 29.80 10.99 6.43
C GLU A 171 29.60 12.50 6.29
N GLU A 172 30.12 13.24 7.27
CA GLU A 172 30.17 14.71 7.35
C GLU A 172 30.80 15.34 6.09
#